data_AF-A0A7G2T9S6-F1
#
_entry.id   AF-A0A7G2T9S6-F1
#
_cell.length_a   1.000
_cell.length_b   1.000
_cell.length_c   1.000
_cell.angle_alpha   90.00
_cell.angle_beta   90.00
_cell.angle_gamma   90.00
#
_symmetry.space_group_name_H-M   'P 1'
#
loop_
_entity.id
_entity.type
_entity.pdbx_description
1 polymer ?
#
loop_
_entity_poly.entity_id
_entity_poly.type
_entity_poly.pdbx_seq_one_letter_code
_entity_poly.pdbx_strand_id
1 'polypeptide(L)'
;MNTFSIKYLSLVAGIFVLFQSCKEQKEAADPITYTVNEIVGTWDLLPEGRDKGAAAISSADLLANHVAQLRFTDSTGVHEYTGSWGLPEDEEVSGSKLPDYDLMIQYNPTPSHTMRYLGLLREENMHLVFLAAGFSMQKQK
;
A
#
# COMPACT_ATOMS: atom_id res chain seq x y z
N MET A 1 5.60 54.71 53.38
CA MET A 1 6.01 55.26 52.07
C MET A 1 6.38 54.10 51.16
N ASN A 2 5.86 54.15 49.93
CA ASN A 2 6.12 53.32 48.75
C ASN A 2 5.59 51.87 48.71
N THR A 3 4.32 51.82 48.32
CA THR A 3 3.72 50.86 47.36
C THR A 3 4.68 50.33 46.30
N PHE A 4 4.69 49.01 46.09
CA PHE A 4 4.83 48.41 44.77
C PHE A 4 3.97 47.13 44.70
N SER A 5 2.85 47.28 44.00
CA SER A 5 2.08 46.20 43.38
C SER A 5 2.74 45.88 42.04
N ILE A 6 2.89 44.61 41.69
CA ILE A 6 2.72 44.11 40.32
C ILE A 6 2.31 42.63 40.46
N LYS A 7 1.02 42.42 40.22
CA LYS A 7 0.44 41.20 39.65
C LYS A 7 1.38 40.70 38.57
N TYR A 8 1.88 39.47 38.61
CA TYR A 8 2.15 38.66 37.40
C TYR A 8 2.68 37.29 37.81
N LEU A 9 2.27 36.30 37.03
CA LEU A 9 2.82 34.95 36.95
C LEU A 9 2.38 33.93 38.01
N SER A 10 1.10 33.97 38.39
CA SER A 10 0.29 32.75 38.36
C SER A 10 0.10 32.31 36.91
N LEU A 11 1.15 31.79 36.25
CA LEU A 11 1.03 31.29 34.87
C LEU A 11 2.12 30.26 34.51
N VAL A 12 2.58 29.45 35.46
CA VAL A 12 3.53 28.35 35.15
C VAL A 12 3.01 26.97 35.56
N ALA A 13 1.85 26.89 36.24
CA ALA A 13 1.26 25.63 36.67
C ALA A 13 0.15 25.08 35.75
N GLY A 14 -0.10 25.70 34.60
CA GLY A 14 -1.31 25.46 33.79
C GLY A 14 -1.10 25.06 32.32
N ILE A 15 0.12 24.71 31.88
CA ILE A 15 0.41 24.36 30.46
C ILE A 15 1.24 23.08 30.37
N PHE A 16 0.90 22.06 31.16
CA PHE A 16 1.45 20.71 31.00
C PHE A 16 0.39 19.61 30.86
N VAL A 17 -0.87 19.99 30.59
CA VAL A 17 -1.98 19.03 30.42
C VAL A 17 -2.60 19.07 29.01
N LEU A 18 -2.13 19.92 28.09
CA LEU A 18 -2.71 20.03 26.73
C LEU A 18 -1.86 19.41 25.61
N PHE A 19 -0.73 18.77 25.94
CA PHE A 19 0.09 18.01 24.96
C PHE A 19 -0.09 16.49 25.05
N GLN A 20 -1.19 16.00 25.66
CA GLN A 20 -1.77 14.72 25.24
C GLN A 20 -2.52 14.95 23.92
N SER A 21 -1.78 15.51 22.96
CA SER A 21 -2.12 15.57 21.55
C SER A 21 -2.65 14.20 21.17
N CYS A 22 -3.80 14.21 20.50
CA CYS A 22 -4.43 13.08 19.83
C CYS A 22 -3.38 12.24 19.10
N LYS A 23 -2.71 11.34 19.82
CA LYS A 23 -2.40 10.05 19.26
C LYS A 23 -3.73 9.34 19.25
N GLU A 24 -4.51 9.58 18.18
CA GLU A 24 -5.24 8.48 17.59
C GLU A 24 -4.21 7.38 17.43
N GLN A 25 -4.20 6.48 18.41
CA GLN A 25 -3.73 5.15 18.23
C GLN A 25 -4.58 4.65 17.07
N LYS A 26 -4.07 4.78 15.84
CA LYS A 26 -4.56 3.99 14.72
C LYS A 26 -4.49 2.58 15.27
N GLU A 27 -5.64 2.05 15.69
CA GLU A 27 -5.84 0.63 15.79
C GLU A 27 -5.21 0.09 14.52
N ALA A 28 -4.25 -0.81 14.67
CA ALA A 28 -3.87 -1.65 13.56
C ALA A 28 -5.18 -2.35 13.21
N ALA A 29 -5.90 -1.80 12.23
CA ALA A 29 -7.12 -2.38 11.73
C ALA A 29 -6.80 -3.86 11.49
N ASP A 30 -7.66 -4.74 11.99
CA ASP A 30 -7.48 -6.17 11.77
C ASP A 30 -7.10 -6.40 10.31
N PRO A 31 -6.05 -7.18 10.01
CA PRO A 31 -5.60 -7.39 8.64
C PRO A 31 -6.81 -7.87 7.84
N ILE A 32 -7.27 -7.03 6.92
CA ILE A 32 -8.46 -7.31 6.14
C ILE A 32 -8.09 -8.49 5.26
N THR A 33 -8.61 -9.66 5.61
CA THR A 33 -8.36 -10.88 4.84
C THR A 33 -9.30 -10.86 3.64
N TYR A 34 -8.77 -10.53 2.47
CA TYR A 34 -9.50 -10.58 1.21
C TYR A 34 -9.50 -11.99 0.64
N THR A 35 -10.65 -12.46 0.16
CA THR A 35 -10.77 -13.75 -0.52
C THR A 35 -10.21 -13.68 -1.94
N VAL A 36 -9.83 -14.84 -2.50
CA VAL A 36 -9.39 -14.96 -3.91
C VAL A 36 -10.40 -14.31 -4.87
N ASN A 37 -11.69 -14.52 -4.66
CA ASN A 37 -12.74 -13.96 -5.53
C ASN A 37 -12.81 -12.43 -5.46
N GLU A 38 -12.50 -11.85 -4.31
CA GLU A 38 -12.45 -10.39 -4.13
C GLU A 38 -11.21 -9.77 -4.78
N ILE A 39 -10.14 -10.55 -4.99
CA ILE A 39 -8.90 -10.07 -5.62
C ILE A 39 -8.90 -10.28 -7.14
N VAL A 40 -9.45 -11.41 -7.60
CA VAL A 40 -9.52 -11.76 -9.03
C VAL A 40 -10.26 -10.70 -9.83
N GLY A 41 -9.69 -10.33 -10.97
CA GLY A 41 -10.23 -9.32 -11.87
C GLY A 41 -9.15 -8.43 -12.47
N THR A 42 -9.60 -7.39 -13.17
CA THR A 42 -8.73 -6.40 -13.80
C THR A 42 -8.44 -5.27 -12.82
N TRP A 43 -7.17 -4.88 -12.78
CA TRP A 43 -6.64 -3.79 -11.96
C TRP A 43 -5.97 -2.77 -12.87
N ASP A 44 -6.32 -1.50 -12.71
CA ASP A 44 -5.77 -0.41 -13.52
C ASP A 44 -4.87 0.50 -12.67
N LEU A 45 -3.77 0.96 -13.25
CA LEU A 45 -2.89 1.94 -12.62
C LEU A 45 -3.64 3.24 -12.30
N LEU A 46 -3.53 3.71 -11.06
CA LEU A 46 -4.04 5.01 -10.65
C LEU A 46 -3.08 6.15 -11.08
N PRO A 47 -3.58 7.31 -11.52
CA PRO A 47 -2.75 8.44 -11.96
C PRO A 47 -1.74 8.95 -10.91
N GLU A 48 -2.15 8.98 -9.65
CA GLU A 48 -1.34 9.35 -8.48
C GLU A 48 -0.32 8.28 -8.08
N GLY A 49 -0.51 7.05 -8.55
CA GLY A 49 0.35 5.90 -8.30
C GLY A 49 1.47 5.73 -9.32
N ARG A 50 1.96 6.79 -9.96
CA ARG A 50 3.09 6.67 -10.90
C ARG A 50 4.33 7.35 -10.34
N ASP A 51 5.29 6.56 -9.84
CA ASP A 51 6.65 7.08 -9.71
C ASP A 51 7.24 7.31 -11.11
N LYS A 52 7.61 8.57 -11.37
CA LYS A 52 8.18 9.05 -12.63
C LYS A 52 9.60 8.51 -12.81
N GLY A 53 9.76 7.22 -13.08
CA GLY A 53 11.08 6.63 -13.31
C GLY A 53 11.12 5.12 -13.58
N ALA A 54 10.12 4.35 -13.13
CA ALA A 54 10.03 2.92 -13.43
C ALA A 54 9.12 2.67 -14.64
N ALA A 55 9.39 1.60 -15.41
CA ALA A 55 8.40 1.05 -16.32
C ALA A 55 7.15 0.70 -15.50
N ALA A 56 6.14 1.56 -15.56
CA ALA A 56 4.97 1.44 -14.71
C ALA A 56 4.04 0.39 -15.31
N ILE A 57 3.67 -0.61 -14.51
CA ILE A 57 2.53 -1.48 -14.80
C ILE A 57 1.36 -0.55 -15.14
N SER A 58 0.77 -0.69 -16.33
CA SER A 58 -0.43 0.06 -16.71
C SER A 58 -1.71 -0.64 -16.25
N SER A 59 -1.71 -1.97 -16.27
CA SER A 59 -2.82 -2.79 -15.77
C SER A 59 -2.35 -4.21 -15.42
N ALA A 60 -3.11 -4.90 -14.59
CA ALA A 60 -2.91 -6.30 -14.24
C ALA A 60 -4.23 -7.07 -14.21
N ASP A 61 -4.32 -8.20 -14.90
CA ASP A 61 -5.43 -9.14 -14.77
C ASP A 61 -5.01 -10.29 -13.84
N LEU A 62 -5.67 -10.39 -12.69
CA LEU A 62 -5.44 -11.46 -11.71
C LEU A 62 -6.47 -12.57 -11.91
N LEU A 63 -6.00 -13.78 -12.25
CA LEU A 63 -6.85 -14.93 -12.56
C LEU A 63 -6.97 -15.87 -11.35
N ALA A 64 -8.08 -16.58 -11.24
CA ALA A 64 -8.39 -17.44 -10.09
C ALA A 64 -7.40 -18.61 -9.85
N ASN A 65 -6.57 -18.92 -10.83
CA ASN A 65 -5.53 -19.96 -10.74
C ASN A 65 -4.14 -19.39 -10.32
N HIS A 66 -4.10 -18.23 -9.65
CA HIS A 66 -2.88 -17.54 -9.23
C HIS A 66 -1.97 -17.07 -10.37
N VAL A 67 -2.49 -17.01 -11.60
CA VAL A 67 -1.79 -16.43 -12.76
C VAL A 67 -2.12 -14.94 -12.85
N ALA A 68 -1.12 -14.12 -13.14
CA ALA A 68 -1.28 -12.70 -13.43
C ALA A 68 -0.89 -12.40 -14.88
N GLN A 69 -1.68 -11.58 -15.58
CA GLN A 69 -1.29 -10.98 -16.86
C GLN A 69 -1.01 -9.50 -16.64
N LEU A 70 0.25 -9.10 -16.78
CA LEU A 70 0.70 -7.74 -16.52
C LEU A 70 0.92 -7.01 -17.83
N ARG A 71 0.37 -5.81 -17.94
CA ARG A 71 0.59 -4.92 -19.07
C ARG A 71 1.41 -3.72 -18.63
N PHE A 72 2.43 -3.39 -19.41
CA PHE A 72 3.29 -2.24 -19.21
C PHE A 72 3.16 -1.34 -20.44
N THR A 73 3.10 -0.03 -20.24
CA THR A 73 3.05 0.94 -21.33
C THR A 73 4.15 1.97 -21.13
N ASP A 74 5.09 2.03 -22.07
CA ASP A 74 6.19 2.99 -22.09
C ASP A 74 6.35 3.64 -23.48
N SER A 75 7.43 4.40 -23.69
CA SER A 75 7.69 5.09 -24.96
C SER A 75 7.94 4.15 -26.15
N THR A 76 8.22 2.87 -25.91
CA THR A 76 8.48 1.85 -26.93
C THR A 76 7.23 1.06 -27.31
N GLY A 77 6.17 1.15 -26.51
CA GLY A 77 4.87 0.55 -26.80
C GLY A 77 4.25 -0.13 -25.59
N VAL A 78 3.39 -1.11 -25.87
CA VAL A 78 2.73 -1.96 -24.88
C VAL A 78 3.46 -3.30 -24.82
N HIS A 79 3.82 -3.72 -23.61
CA HIS A 79 4.47 -4.99 -23.32
C HIS A 79 3.62 -5.81 -22.36
N GLU A 80 3.55 -7.12 -22.60
CA GLU A 80 2.77 -8.03 -21.77
C GLU A 80 3.66 -9.11 -21.17
N TYR A 81 3.46 -9.38 -19.89
CA TYR A 81 4.17 -10.43 -19.16
C TYR A 81 3.17 -11.31 -18.41
N THR A 82 3.37 -12.62 -18.51
CA THR A 82 2.69 -13.58 -17.64
C THR A 82 3.50 -13.75 -16.36
N GLY A 83 2.82 -13.63 -15.24
CA GLY A 83 3.36 -13.75 -13.90
C GLY A 83 2.44 -14.58 -13.00
N SER A 84 2.64 -14.44 -11.70
CA SER A 84 1.77 -15.03 -10.69
C SER A 84 1.43 -14.00 -9.62
N TRP A 85 0.36 -14.25 -8.89
CA TRP A 85 -0.01 -13.48 -7.72
C TRP A 85 -0.33 -14.44 -6.56
N GLY A 86 -0.28 -13.94 -5.33
CA GLY A 86 -0.58 -14.76 -4.16
C GLY A 86 -0.78 -13.92 -2.91
N LEU A 87 -1.41 -14.55 -1.92
CA LEU A 87 -1.58 -14.03 -0.57
C LEU A 87 -0.36 -14.37 0.30
N PRO A 88 -0.17 -13.70 1.44
CA PRO A 88 0.94 -14.00 2.35
C PRO A 88 0.96 -15.45 2.83
N GLU A 89 -0.21 -16.06 2.97
CA GLU A 89 -0.37 -17.46 3.41
C GLU A 89 0.08 -18.48 2.35
N ASP A 90 0.18 -18.07 1.07
CA ASP A 90 0.61 -18.93 -0.03
C ASP A 90 2.14 -19.07 -0.11
N GLU A 91 2.90 -18.23 0.60
CA GLU A 91 4.35 -18.40 0.74
C GLU A 91 4.66 -19.35 1.92
N GLU A 92 4.94 -20.63 1.63
CA GLU A 92 5.76 -21.45 2.54
C GLU A 92 7.21 -20.93 2.51
N VAL A 93 7.48 -19.77 3.11
CA VAL A 93 8.84 -19.16 3.08
C VAL A 93 9.46 -19.11 4.47
N SER A 94 10.21 -20.18 4.75
CA SER A 94 11.55 -20.17 5.37
C SER A 94 11.80 -19.12 6.46
N GLY A 95 11.08 -19.23 7.59
CA GLY A 95 11.51 -18.75 8.91
C GLY A 95 11.71 -17.24 9.11
N SER A 96 11.47 -16.42 8.10
CA SER A 96 11.64 -14.97 8.15
C SER A 96 10.36 -14.34 7.66
N LYS A 97 9.45 -13.99 8.58
CA LYS A 97 8.23 -13.23 8.26
C LYS A 97 8.61 -12.02 7.41
N LEU A 98 8.26 -12.03 6.13
CA LEU A 98 8.27 -10.82 5.31
C LEU A 98 7.29 -9.81 5.95
N PRO A 99 7.57 -8.50 5.87
CA PRO A 99 6.75 -7.48 6.52
C PRO A 99 5.34 -7.49 5.94
N ASP A 100 4.34 -7.45 6.83
CA ASP A 100 2.90 -7.33 6.61
C ASP A 100 2.52 -6.75 5.23
N TYR A 101 2.30 -7.63 4.25
CA TYR A 101 1.70 -7.29 2.95
C TYR A 101 0.40 -8.09 2.81
N ASP A 102 -0.53 -7.64 1.96
CA ASP A 102 -1.81 -8.33 1.74
C ASP A 102 -1.84 -9.05 0.38
N LEU A 103 -1.04 -8.58 -0.58
CA LEU A 103 -0.99 -9.12 -1.94
C LEU A 103 0.44 -9.07 -2.49
N MET A 104 0.87 -10.16 -3.10
CA MET A 104 2.06 -10.24 -3.93
C MET A 104 1.67 -10.37 -5.40
N ILE A 105 2.35 -9.62 -6.27
CA ILE A 105 2.35 -9.82 -7.72
C ILE A 105 3.80 -10.00 -8.17
N GLN A 106 4.11 -11.05 -8.92
CA GLN A 106 5.45 -11.31 -9.43
C GLN A 106 5.45 -11.71 -10.91
N TYR A 107 6.52 -11.40 -11.62
CA TYR A 107 6.72 -11.82 -13.01
C TYR A 107 8.21 -11.90 -13.33
N ASN A 108 8.53 -12.60 -14.42
CA ASN A 108 9.90 -12.77 -14.87
C ASN A 108 10.11 -11.99 -16.18
N PRO A 109 10.61 -10.73 -16.13
CA PRO A 109 10.92 -9.99 -17.35
C PRO A 109 11.98 -10.69 -18.21
N THR A 110 12.85 -11.49 -17.59
CA THR A 110 13.80 -12.39 -18.26
C THR A 110 13.87 -13.71 -17.49
N PRO A 111 14.34 -14.82 -18.09
CA PRO A 111 14.41 -16.11 -17.39
C PRO A 111 15.29 -16.12 -16.13
N SER A 112 16.26 -15.20 -16.03
CA SER A 112 17.19 -15.07 -14.90
C SER A 112 16.79 -13.99 -13.89
N HIS A 113 15.69 -13.27 -14.10
CA HIS A 113 15.31 -12.15 -13.26
C HIS A 113 13.83 -12.20 -12.93
N THR A 114 13.52 -12.16 -11.63
CA THR A 114 12.16 -12.09 -11.09
C THR A 114 11.95 -10.73 -10.46
N MET A 115 10.88 -10.08 -10.86
CA MET A 115 10.37 -8.86 -10.23
C MET A 115 9.21 -9.21 -9.33
N ARG A 116 9.18 -8.63 -8.13
CA ARG A 116 8.14 -8.87 -7.12
C ARG A 116 7.65 -7.55 -6.56
N TYR A 117 6.33 -7.38 -6.56
CA TYR A 117 5.62 -6.28 -5.95
C TYR A 117 4.87 -6.81 -4.74
N LEU A 118 5.29 -6.35 -3.56
CA LEU A 118 4.61 -6.58 -2.30
C LEU A 118 3.83 -5.32 -1.96
N GLY A 119 2.54 -5.48 -1.65
CA GLY A 119 1.69 -4.33 -1.36
C GLY A 119 0.53 -4.64 -0.45
N LEU A 120 -0.12 -3.56 -0.01
CA LEU A 120 -1.29 -3.60 0.85
C LEU A 120 -2.56 -3.45 0.02
N LEU A 121 -3.64 -4.06 0.50
CA LEU A 121 -4.97 -3.90 -0.05
C LEU A 121 -5.78 -2.96 0.85
N ARG A 122 -6.45 -1.98 0.26
CA ARG A 122 -7.32 -1.04 0.97
C ARG A 122 -8.59 -0.81 0.20
N GLU A 123 -9.67 -0.56 0.92
CA GLU A 123 -10.87 -0.03 0.30
C GLU A 123 -10.82 1.51 0.28
N GLU A 124 -10.85 2.10 -0.91
CA GLU A 124 -10.89 3.53 -1.12
C GLU A 124 -12.03 3.88 -2.09
N ASN A 125 -12.92 4.80 -1.71
CA ASN A 125 -14.07 5.22 -2.53
C ASN A 125 -14.91 4.05 -3.09
N MET A 126 -15.15 3.01 -2.27
CA MET A 126 -15.85 1.77 -2.67
C MET A 126 -15.15 0.98 -3.80
N HIS A 127 -13.84 1.10 -3.91
CA HIS A 127 -13.02 0.29 -4.80
C HIS A 127 -11.87 -0.32 -4.01
N LEU A 128 -11.47 -1.52 -4.40
CA LEU A 128 -10.29 -2.16 -3.84
C LEU A 128 -9.04 -1.57 -4.52
N VAL A 129 -8.10 -1.09 -3.72
CA VAL A 129 -6.85 -0.46 -4.16
C VAL A 129 -5.67 -1.26 -3.63
N PHE A 130 -4.76 -1.59 -4.54
CA PHE A 130 -3.48 -2.22 -4.26
C PHE A 130 -2.40 -1.15 -4.22
N LEU A 131 -1.68 -1.06 -3.10
CA LEU A 131 -0.62 -0.08 -2.85
C LEU A 131 0.72 -0.80 -2.73
N ALA A 132 1.60 -0.64 -3.71
CA ALA A 132 2.95 -1.20 -3.71
C ALA A 132 4.00 -0.09 -3.79
N ALA A 133 5.27 -0.45 -3.58
CA ALA A 133 6.37 0.50 -3.74
C ALA A 133 6.39 1.07 -5.17
N GLY A 134 6.20 2.39 -5.27
CA GLY A 134 6.27 3.14 -6.52
C GLY A 134 5.02 3.10 -7.40
N PHE A 135 3.96 2.38 -7.00
CA PHE A 135 2.68 2.47 -7.69
C PHE A 135 1.44 2.03 -6.90
N SER A 136 0.28 2.43 -7.39
CA SER A 136 -1.01 1.96 -6.91
C SER A 136 -1.93 1.56 -8.07
N MET A 137 -2.74 0.53 -7.86
CA MET A 137 -3.75 0.08 -8.83
C MET A 137 -5.12 -0.03 -8.18
N GLN A 138 -6.17 0.22 -8.95
CA GLN A 138 -7.55 0.07 -8.51
C GLN A 138 -8.21 -1.09 -9.27
N LYS A 139 -8.91 -1.96 -8.54
CA LYS A 139 -9.73 -3.02 -9.14
C LYS A 139 -10.93 -2.42 -9.87
N GLN A 140 -11.18 -2.88 -11.10
CA GLN A 140 -12.41 -2.59 -11.82
C GLN A 140 -13.62 -3.25 -11.12
N LYS A 141 -14.78 -2.60 -11.19
CA LYS A 141 -16.04 -3.11 -10.63
C LYS A 141 -16.63 -4.25 -11.42
#